data_AF-A0A914TR30-F1
#
_entry.id   AF-A0A914TR30-F1
#
_cell.length_a   1.000
_cell.length_b   1.000
_cell.length_c   1.000
_cell.angle_alpha   90.00
_cell.angle_beta   90.00
_cell.angle_gamma   90.00
#
_symmetry.space_group_name_H-M   'P 1'
#
loop_
_entity.id
_entity.type
_entity.pdbx_description
1 polymer ?
#
loop_
_entity_poly.entity_id
_entity_poly.type
_entity_poly.pdbx_seq_one_letter_code
_entity_poly.pdbx_strand_id
1 'polypeptide(L)'
;MRDIPGDIRRAFYNNAHVLDINTIYSNDITLMASKYGIESCHRSIVKEMNNVFGVYGIDVNPRHLTLVADYMTFTGSIAPFSRTAMASSTSSLQKMTFETTMSFMRETLVHGRLHFFIILGL
;
A
#
# COMPACT_ATOMS: atom_id res chain seq x y z
N MET A 1 -11.48 -15.56 -15.34
CA MET A 1 -11.40 -14.17 -14.84
C MET A 1 -9.96 -13.67 -14.95
N ARG A 2 -9.41 -13.83 -16.16
CA ARG A 2 -8.12 -13.37 -16.66
C ARG A 2 -8.44 -12.75 -18.02
N ASP A 3 -7.62 -11.79 -18.43
CA ASP A 3 -7.55 -11.21 -19.77
C ASP A 3 -8.52 -10.07 -20.11
N ILE A 4 -8.02 -8.84 -19.95
CA ILE A 4 -8.12 -7.85 -21.04
C ILE A 4 -6.72 -7.29 -21.29
N PRO A 5 -5.95 -7.89 -22.22
CA PRO A 5 -4.70 -7.31 -22.69
C PRO A 5 -5.03 -6.15 -23.63
N GLY A 6 -4.54 -4.95 -23.32
CA GLY A 6 -4.55 -3.81 -24.23
C GLY A 6 -5.38 -2.61 -23.75
N ASP A 7 -4.69 -1.68 -23.10
CA ASP A 7 -4.98 -0.24 -23.08
C ASP A 7 -6.46 0.18 -22.89
N ILE A 8 -7.08 -0.23 -21.78
CA ILE A 8 -8.40 0.26 -21.30
C ILE A 8 -8.46 1.81 -21.33
N ARG A 9 -7.29 2.45 -21.19
CA ARG A 9 -7.08 3.89 -21.36
C ARG A 9 -7.61 4.39 -22.71
N ARG A 10 -7.20 3.78 -23.83
CA ARG A 10 -7.66 4.17 -25.18
C ARG A 10 -9.17 3.95 -25.32
N ALA A 11 -9.70 2.87 -24.77
CA ALA A 11 -11.13 2.58 -24.83
C ALA A 11 -11.97 3.64 -24.10
N PHE A 12 -11.52 4.13 -22.93
CA PHE A 12 -12.19 5.21 -22.22
C PHE A 12 -12.08 6.56 -22.95
N TYR A 13 -10.89 6.93 -23.44
CA TYR A 13 -10.73 8.19 -24.17
C TYR A 13 -11.48 8.21 -25.51
N ASN A 14 -11.60 7.07 -26.21
CA ASN A 14 -12.36 7.00 -27.46
C ASN A 14 -13.88 7.19 -27.23
N ASN A 15 -14.38 6.89 -26.03
CA ASN A 15 -15.79 7.04 -25.65
C ASN A 15 -16.04 8.27 -24.75
N ALA A 16 -15.14 9.26 -24.77
CA ALA A 16 -15.24 10.50 -23.99
C ALA A 16 -16.54 11.30 -24.24
N HIS A 17 -17.21 11.06 -25.36
CA HIS A 17 -18.47 11.70 -25.72
C HIS A 17 -19.69 11.14 -24.97
N VAL A 18 -19.58 9.95 -24.37
CA VAL A 18 -20.64 9.29 -23.58
C VAL A 18 -20.24 9.12 -22.12
N LEU A 19 -18.94 8.95 -21.85
CA LEU A 19 -18.41 8.69 -20.53
C LEU A 19 -17.70 9.93 -19.98
N ASP A 20 -18.11 10.36 -18.79
CA ASP A 20 -17.37 11.37 -18.04
C ASP A 20 -16.10 10.74 -17.45
N ILE A 21 -14.96 11.06 -18.05
CA ILE A 21 -13.66 10.48 -17.70
C ILE A 21 -13.22 10.88 -16.29
N ASN A 22 -13.67 12.03 -15.78
CA ASN A 22 -13.20 12.57 -14.50
C ASN A 22 -13.84 11.88 -13.28
N THR A 23 -14.93 11.15 -13.48
CA THR A 23 -15.69 10.48 -12.40
C THR A 23 -15.50 8.96 -12.40
N ILE A 24 -14.64 8.44 -13.29
CA ILE A 24 -14.39 7.00 -13.40
C ILE A 24 -13.69 6.49 -12.14
N TYR A 25 -14.29 5.45 -11.56
CA TYR A 25 -13.79 4.75 -10.39
C TYR A 25 -13.52 3.28 -10.69
N SER A 26 -12.48 2.71 -10.08
CA SER A 26 -12.18 1.28 -10.11
C SER A 26 -11.79 0.79 -8.72
N ASN A 27 -12.14 -0.47 -8.45
CA ASN A 27 -11.70 -1.20 -7.26
C ASN A 27 -10.24 -1.68 -7.34
N ASP A 28 -9.61 -1.65 -8.51
CA ASP A 28 -8.19 -1.97 -8.65
C ASP A 28 -7.33 -0.77 -8.24
N ILE A 29 -6.77 -0.85 -7.03
CA ILE A 29 -5.94 0.19 -6.42
C ILE A 29 -4.65 0.42 -7.22
N THR A 30 -4.07 -0.65 -7.80
CA THR A 30 -2.83 -0.55 -8.60
C THR A 30 -3.09 0.18 -9.91
N LEU A 31 -4.24 -0.10 -10.53
CA LEU A 31 -4.69 0.63 -11.71
C LEU A 31 -4.89 2.11 -11.40
N MET A 32 -5.56 2.43 -10.28
CA MET A 32 -5.77 3.82 -9.85
C MET A 32 -4.45 4.56 -9.61
N ALA A 33 -3.48 3.95 -8.92
CA ALA A 33 -2.15 4.52 -8.73
C ALA A 33 -1.42 4.78 -10.05
N SER A 34 -1.53 3.86 -11.03
CA SER A 34 -0.86 4.00 -12.32
C SER A 34 -1.48 5.08 -13.24
N LYS A 35 -2.77 5.40 -13.07
CA LYS A 35 -3.50 6.32 -13.96
C LYS A 35 -3.69 7.70 -13.39
N TYR A 36 -4.09 7.78 -12.13
CA TYR A 36 -4.41 9.04 -11.46
C TYR A 36 -3.37 9.44 -10.41
N GLY A 37 -2.42 8.54 -10.10
CA GLY A 37 -1.37 8.78 -9.11
C GLY A 37 -1.72 8.27 -7.72
N ILE A 38 -0.78 8.46 -6.81
CA ILE A 38 -0.82 7.84 -5.47
C ILE A 38 -1.94 8.40 -4.58
N GLU A 39 -2.33 9.67 -4.76
CA GLU A 39 -3.38 10.31 -3.98
C GLU A 39 -4.78 9.77 -4.31
N SER A 40 -5.04 9.45 -5.58
CA SER A 40 -6.29 8.77 -5.97
C SER A 40 -6.34 7.36 -5.42
N CYS A 41 -5.20 6.66 -5.39
CA CYS A 41 -5.08 5.36 -4.73
C CYS A 41 -5.39 5.46 -3.22
N HIS A 42 -4.85 6.46 -2.53
CA HIS A 42 -5.15 6.72 -1.11
C HIS A 42 -6.66 6.83 -0.86
N ARG A 43 -7.36 7.64 -1.66
CA ARG A 43 -8.83 7.77 -1.56
C ARG A 43 -9.58 6.48 -1.88
N SER A 44 -9.13 5.72 -2.88
CA SER A 44 -9.72 4.42 -3.22
C SER A 44 -9.57 3.41 -2.07
N ILE A 45 -8.41 3.36 -1.40
CA ILE A 45 -8.18 2.48 -0.24
C ILE A 45 -9.17 2.80 0.88
N VAL A 46 -9.27 4.07 1.27
CA VAL A 46 -10.19 4.49 2.35
C VAL A 46 -11.64 4.16 2.00
N LYS A 47 -12.04 4.35 0.74
CA LYS A 47 -13.39 4.02 0.26
C LYS A 47 -13.67 2.51 0.30
N GLU A 48 -12.75 1.69 -0.18
CA GLU A 48 -12.90 0.23 -0.17
C GLU A 48 -12.92 -0.33 1.26
N MET A 49 -12.07 0.16 2.15
CA MET A 49 -12.09 -0.25 3.56
C MET A 49 -13.45 0.09 4.22
N ASN A 50 -13.96 1.31 4.00
CA ASN A 50 -15.29 1.69 4.48
C ASN A 50 -16.39 0.79 3.91
N ASN A 51 -16.33 0.47 2.61
CA ASN A 51 -17.31 -0.42 1.97
C ASN A 51 -17.29 -1.82 2.61
N VAL A 52 -16.10 -2.37 2.88
CA VAL A 52 -15.95 -3.68 3.52
C VAL A 52 -16.53 -3.67 4.93
N PHE A 53 -16.18 -2.71 5.78
CA PHE A 53 -16.70 -2.64 7.15
C PHE A 53 -18.20 -2.28 7.22
N GLY A 54 -18.67 -1.43 6.30
CA GLY A 54 -20.06 -1.00 6.23
C GLY A 54 -21.04 -2.14 5.95
N VAL A 55 -20.65 -3.14 5.16
CA VAL A 55 -21.48 -4.33 4.89
C VAL A 55 -21.70 -5.16 6.17
N TYR A 56 -20.77 -5.14 7.11
CA TYR A 56 -20.88 -5.85 8.39
C TYR A 56 -21.49 -5.00 9.51
N GLY A 57 -21.89 -3.75 9.24
CA GLY A 57 -22.43 -2.83 10.25
C GLY A 57 -21.41 -2.39 11.29
N ILE A 58 -20.10 -2.50 10.98
CA ILE A 58 -19.02 -2.08 11.88
C ILE A 58 -18.72 -0.60 11.59
N ASP A 59 -19.05 0.28 12.53
CA ASP A 59 -18.69 1.69 12.44
C ASP A 59 -17.23 1.88 12.87
N VAL A 60 -16.37 2.23 11.91
CA VAL A 60 -14.95 2.52 12.15
C VAL A 60 -14.72 4.00 11.90
N ASN A 61 -14.13 4.68 12.87
CA ASN A 61 -13.82 6.10 12.71
C ASN A 61 -12.88 6.30 11.49
N PRO A 62 -13.24 7.17 10.53
CA PRO A 62 -12.48 7.38 9.30
C PRO A 62 -11.03 7.81 9.52
N ARG A 63 -10.69 8.36 10.70
CA ARG A 63 -9.30 8.70 11.06
C ARG A 63 -8.39 7.47 11.11
N HIS A 64 -8.89 6.31 11.55
CA HIS A 64 -8.10 5.08 11.55
C HIS A 64 -7.82 4.59 10.13
N LEU A 65 -8.84 4.64 9.27
CA LEU A 65 -8.73 4.19 7.88
C LEU A 65 -7.79 5.09 7.08
N THR A 66 -7.85 6.41 7.31
CA THR A 66 -6.96 7.39 6.68
C THR A 66 -5.51 7.14 7.10
N LEU A 67 -5.24 6.92 8.38
CA LEU A 67 -3.88 6.66 8.87
C LEU A 67 -3.29 5.36 8.27
N VAL A 68 -4.11 4.32 8.12
CA VAL A 68 -3.70 3.07 7.46
C VAL A 68 -3.38 3.33 5.99
N ALA A 69 -4.23 4.07 5.29
CA ALA A 69 -4.03 4.38 3.89
C ALA A 69 -2.78 5.26 3.67
N ASP A 70 -2.54 6.26 4.53
CA ASP A 70 -1.33 7.10 4.53
C ASP A 70 -0.06 6.27 4.73
N TYR A 71 -0.09 5.30 5.65
CA TYR A 71 1.04 4.39 5.85
C TYR A 71 1.33 3.54 4.60
N MET A 72 0.28 3.09 3.90
CA MET A 72 0.42 2.31 2.67
C MET A 72 0.93 3.14 1.49
N THR A 73 0.77 4.46 1.48
CA THR A 73 1.14 5.33 0.35
C THR A 73 2.32 6.27 0.61
N PHE A 74 2.86 6.29 1.84
CA PHE A 74 3.93 7.18 2.28
C PHE A 74 5.18 7.19 1.37
N THR A 75 5.56 6.03 0.79
CA THR A 75 6.74 5.91 -0.07
C THR A 75 6.51 6.41 -1.51
N GLY A 76 5.32 6.90 -1.83
CA GLY A 76 4.91 7.26 -3.20
C GLY A 76 4.54 6.04 -4.07
N SER A 77 4.50 4.86 -3.47
CA SER A 77 4.11 3.59 -4.08
C SER A 77 3.24 2.81 -3.08
N ILE A 78 2.44 1.87 -3.58
CA ILE A 78 1.55 1.09 -2.72
C ILE A 78 2.39 0.05 -1.96
N ALA A 79 2.53 0.24 -0.66
CA ALA A 79 3.21 -0.67 0.24
C ALA A 79 2.17 -1.51 1.02
N PRO A 80 2.03 -2.81 0.74
CA PRO A 80 1.16 -3.69 1.53
C PRO A 80 1.78 -3.99 2.90
N PHE A 81 0.98 -4.38 3.89
CA PHE A 81 1.47 -4.88 5.18
C PHE A 81 2.06 -6.30 5.05
N SER A 82 3.19 -6.43 4.38
CA SER A 82 3.87 -7.70 4.12
C SER A 82 5.38 -7.62 4.42
N ARG A 83 6.05 -8.78 4.47
CA ARG A 83 7.50 -8.87 4.70
C ARG A 83 8.31 -7.99 3.75
N THR A 84 7.88 -7.85 2.50
CA THR A 84 8.60 -7.11 1.46
C THR A 84 8.54 -5.60 1.73
N ALA A 85 7.39 -5.09 2.17
CA ALA A 85 7.28 -3.70 2.58
C ALA A 85 8.03 -3.44 3.89
N MET A 86 7.97 -4.37 4.84
CA MET A 86 8.71 -4.25 6.09
C MET A 86 10.22 -4.35 5.94
N ALA A 87 10.73 -5.01 4.91
CA ALA A 87 12.16 -5.03 4.59
C ALA A 87 12.70 -3.62 4.31
N SER A 88 11.86 -2.68 3.86
CA SER A 88 12.22 -1.28 3.64
C SER A 88 12.25 -0.42 4.92
N SER A 89 11.76 -0.94 6.05
CA SER A 89 11.79 -0.21 7.32
C SER A 89 13.23 0.05 7.79
N THR A 90 13.44 1.10 8.58
CA THR A 90 14.76 1.49 9.07
C THR A 90 15.19 0.66 10.29
N SER A 91 14.24 0.26 11.13
CA SER A 91 14.49 -0.50 12.35
C SER A 91 14.76 -1.98 12.05
N SER A 92 15.98 -2.44 12.33
CA SER A 92 16.34 -3.86 12.20
C SER A 92 15.64 -4.74 13.23
N LEU A 93 15.43 -4.23 14.44
CA LEU A 93 14.68 -4.94 15.48
C LEU A 93 13.24 -5.19 15.05
N GLN A 94 12.59 -4.19 14.47
CA GLN A 94 11.21 -4.32 13.97
C GLN A 94 11.10 -5.42 12.90
N LYS A 95 12.12 -5.56 12.04
CA LYS A 95 12.18 -6.65 11.05
C LYS A 95 12.37 -8.01 11.71
N MET A 96 13.28 -8.09 12.67
CA MET A 96 13.59 -9.33 13.41
C MET A 96 12.40 -9.87 14.20
N THR A 97 11.58 -8.98 14.78
CA THR A 97 10.40 -9.36 15.59
C THR A 97 9.17 -9.73 14.76
N PHE A 98 9.13 -9.36 13.48
CA PHE A 98 7.99 -9.66 12.63
C PHE A 98 8.04 -11.11 12.13
N GLU A 99 9.00 -11.42 11.26
CA GLU A 99 9.17 -12.77 10.70
C GLU A 99 10.64 -12.99 10.27
N THR A 100 11.12 -14.23 10.30
CA THR A 100 12.44 -14.63 9.76
C THR A 100 13.65 -13.95 10.43
N THR A 101 13.70 -13.98 11.76
CA THR A 101 14.73 -13.33 12.61
C THR A 101 16.18 -13.61 12.16
N MET A 102 16.52 -14.89 11.92
CA MET A 102 17.88 -15.30 11.52
C MET A 102 18.36 -14.65 10.22
N SER A 103 17.48 -14.56 9.21
CA SER A 103 17.84 -14.00 7.91
C SER A 103 18.09 -12.50 8.00
N PHE A 104 17.21 -11.76 8.68
CA PHE A 104 17.41 -10.33 8.91
C PHE A 104 18.59 -10.04 9.84
N MET A 105 18.84 -10.90 10.84
CA MET A 105 20.01 -10.77 11.71
C MET A 105 21.31 -10.95 10.94
N ARG A 106 21.39 -11.97 10.07
CA ARG A 106 22.57 -12.15 9.22
C ARG A 106 22.76 -10.98 8.26
N GLU A 107 21.69 -10.52 7.62
CA GLU A 107 21.75 -9.39 6.70
C GLU A 107 22.24 -8.11 7.39
N THR A 108 21.73 -7.82 8.59
CA THR A 108 22.12 -6.64 9.37
C THR A 108 23.55 -6.71 9.89
N LEU A 109 24.02 -7.91 10.27
CA LEU A 109 25.43 -8.16 10.62
C LEU A 109 26.37 -7.92 9.44
N VAL A 110 26.05 -8.48 8.25
CA VAL A 110 26.89 -8.31 7.04
C VAL A 110 26.92 -6.86 6.56
N HIS A 111 25.80 -6.13 6.66
CA HIS A 111 25.74 -4.72 6.27
C HIS A 111 26.29 -3.76 7.34
N GLY A 112 26.72 -4.25 8.51
CA GLY A 112 27.16 -3.40 9.62
C GLY A 112 26.06 -2.49 10.19
N ARG A 113 24.79 -2.78 9.88
CA ARG A 113 23.61 -2.01 10.33
C ARG A 113 23.04 -2.59 11.63
N LEU A 114 23.92 -2.87 12.57
CA LEU A 114 23.51 -3.15 13.93
C LEU A 114 22.98 -1.85 14.52
N HIS A 115 21.71 -1.88 14.93
CA HIS A 115 21.08 -0.74 15.58
C HIS A 115 21.89 -0.39 16.83
N PHE A 116 22.14 0.90 17.08
CA PHE A 116 22.99 1.42 18.16
C PHE A 116 22.67 0.78 19.53
N PHE A 117 21.39 0.44 19.75
CA PHE A 117 20.87 -0.22 20.95
C PHE A 117 21.45 -1.63 21.18
N ILE A 118 21.72 -2.41 20.13
CA ILE A 118 22.24 -3.79 20.26
C ILE A 118 23.76 -3.79 20.54
N ILE A 119 24.49 -2.81 19.99
CA ILE A 119 25.96 -2.74 20.17
C ILE A 119 26.33 -2.24 21.58
N LEU A 120 25.52 -1.33 22.15
CA LEU A 120 25.83 -0.70 23.43
C LEU A 120 25.26 -1.42 24.67
N GLY A 121 24.47 -2.49 24.50
CA GLY A 121 24.02 -3.32 25.63
C GLY A 121 23.31 -2.52 26.73
N LEU A 122 22.54 -1.49 26.36
CA LEU A 122 21.63 -0.75 27.23
C LEU A 122 20.19 -1.10 26.86
#